data_AF-A0A957SJW5-F1
#
_entry.id   AF-A0A957SJW5-F1
#
_cell.length_a   1.000
_cell.length_b   1.000
_cell.length_c   1.000
_cell.angle_alpha   90.00
_cell.angle_beta   90.00
_cell.angle_gamma   90.00
#
_symmetry.space_group_name_H-M   'P 1'
#
loop_
_entity.id
_entity.type
_entity.pdbx_description
1 polymer ?
#
loop_
_entity_poly.entity_id
_entity_poly.type
_entity_poly.pdbx_seq_one_letter_code
_entity_poly.pdbx_strand_id
1 'polypeptide(L)'
;MSTNIERTLGLDIVRATEAGALNCFTWIGRGNKEAADAAASDAIRGTFDQIDVAGEVVIGEGIKDNAPGLFKGEKVGTWVEGAMRLNIALDPIDGTTNLSKGLPNA
;
A
#
# COMPACT_ATOMS: atom_id res chain seq x y z
N MET A 1 3.68 -29.66 7.56
CA MET A 1 4.71 -28.94 6.77
C MET A 1 4.78 -27.53 7.32
N SER A 2 5.94 -27.08 7.80
CA SER A 2 6.12 -25.67 8.15
C SER A 2 6.25 -24.90 6.85
N THR A 3 5.16 -24.27 6.41
CA THR A 3 5.22 -23.28 5.34
C THR A 3 6.08 -22.14 5.87
N ASN A 4 7.17 -21.80 5.18
CA ASN A 4 7.99 -20.66 5.56
C ASN A 4 7.11 -19.39 5.39
N ILE A 5 6.56 -18.92 6.50
CA ILE A 5 5.62 -17.80 6.54
C ILE A 5 6.28 -16.52 6.05
N GLU A 6 7.58 -16.35 6.30
CA GLU A 6 8.37 -15.22 5.81
C GLU A 6 8.47 -15.24 4.28
N ARG A 7 8.65 -16.42 3.68
CA ARG A 7 8.66 -16.56 2.20
C ARG A 7 7.31 -16.24 1.57
N THR A 8 6.22 -16.66 2.21
CA THR A 8 4.86 -16.44 1.69
C THR A 8 4.50 -14.97 1.80
N LEU A 9 4.66 -14.38 2.99
CA LEU A 9 4.46 -12.97 3.26
C LEU A 9 5.30 -12.08 2.34
N GLY A 10 6.57 -12.45 2.10
CA GLY A 10 7.43 -11.71 1.18
C GLY A 10 6.85 -11.61 -0.23
N LEU A 11 6.27 -12.70 -0.76
CA LEU A 11 5.61 -12.67 -2.07
C LEU A 11 4.29 -11.88 -2.05
N ASP A 12 3.58 -11.88 -0.93
CA ASP A 12 2.34 -11.11 -0.79
C ASP A 12 2.62 -9.61 -0.74
N ILE A 13 3.72 -9.20 -0.12
CA ILE A 13 4.18 -7.80 -0.14
C ILE A 13 4.58 -7.38 -1.56
N VAL A 14 5.25 -8.25 -2.32
CA VAL A 14 5.56 -7.98 -3.74
C VAL A 14 4.27 -7.75 -4.54
N ARG A 15 3.23 -8.55 -4.31
CA ARG A 15 1.93 -8.35 -4.98
C ARG A 15 1.29 -7.02 -4.61
N ALA A 16 1.42 -6.61 -3.35
CA ALA A 16 0.88 -5.33 -2.90
C ALA A 16 1.56 -4.15 -3.62
N THR A 17 2.89 -4.17 -3.76
CA THR A 17 3.61 -3.10 -4.48
C THR A 17 3.29 -3.11 -5.98
N GLU A 18 3.20 -4.29 -6.61
CA GLU A 18 2.77 -4.43 -8.01
C GLU A 18 1.35 -3.90 -8.22
N ALA A 19 0.42 -4.21 -7.31
CA ALA A 19 -0.96 -3.74 -7.37
C ALA A 19 -1.03 -2.21 -7.26
N GLY A 20 -0.28 -1.60 -6.35
CA GLY A 20 -0.17 -0.13 -6.22
C GLY A 20 0.33 0.52 -7.51
N ALA A 21 1.46 0.03 -8.04
CA ALA A 21 2.07 0.55 -9.26
C ALA A 21 1.15 0.42 -10.49
N LEU A 22 0.43 -0.70 -10.62
CA LEU A 22 -0.47 -0.92 -11.76
C LEU A 22 -1.71 -0.01 -11.69
N ASN A 23 -2.25 0.23 -10.49
CA ASN A 23 -3.47 1.02 -10.32
C ASN A 23 -3.21 2.53 -10.42
N CYS A 24 -2.01 3.01 -10.10
CA CYS A 24 -1.66 4.41 -10.33
C CYS A 24 -1.28 4.73 -11.79
N PHE A 25 -0.97 3.71 -12.61
CA PHE A 25 -0.49 3.86 -14.00
C PHE A 25 -1.33 4.81 -14.86
N THR A 26 -2.66 4.73 -14.75
CA THR A 26 -3.58 5.55 -15.55
C THR A 26 -3.44 7.05 -15.26
N TRP A 27 -2.84 7.43 -14.13
CA TRP A 27 -2.69 8.82 -13.68
C TRP A 27 -1.36 9.47 -14.04
N ILE A 28 -0.43 8.72 -14.64
CA ILE A 28 0.87 9.24 -15.08
C ILE A 28 0.67 10.41 -16.04
N GLY A 29 1.29 11.56 -15.73
CA GLY A 29 1.25 12.76 -16.58
C GLY A 29 -0.10 13.49 -16.62
N ARG A 30 -1.06 13.14 -15.76
CA ARG A 30 -2.42 13.74 -15.76
C ARG A 30 -2.61 14.93 -14.84
N GLY A 31 -1.56 15.34 -14.12
CA GLY A 31 -1.63 16.45 -13.16
C GLY A 31 -2.50 16.19 -11.93
N ASN A 32 -2.97 14.96 -11.71
CA ASN A 32 -3.85 14.59 -10.60
C ASN A 32 -3.14 13.60 -9.69
N LYS A 33 -2.35 14.13 -8.75
CA LYS A 33 -1.51 13.33 -7.86
C LYS A 33 -2.32 12.66 -6.75
N GLU A 34 -3.38 13.32 -6.27
CA GLU A 34 -4.26 12.82 -5.21
C GLU A 34 -5.06 11.60 -5.69
N ALA A 35 -5.57 11.62 -6.92
CA ALA A 35 -6.27 10.45 -7.48
C ALA A 35 -5.32 9.28 -7.76
N ALA A 36 -4.07 9.56 -8.13
CA ALA A 36 -3.06 8.53 -8.29
C ALA A 36 -2.76 7.82 -6.95
N ASP A 37 -2.51 8.62 -5.91
CA ASP A 37 -2.20 8.14 -4.57
C ASP A 37 -3.35 7.36 -3.95
N ALA A 38 -4.58 7.83 -4.14
CA ALA A 38 -5.79 7.12 -3.76
C ALA A 38 -5.88 5.74 -4.44
N ALA A 39 -5.64 5.69 -5.76
CA ALA A 39 -5.70 4.44 -6.52
C ALA A 39 -4.63 3.43 -6.07
N ALA A 40 -3.41 3.88 -5.78
CA ALA A 40 -2.37 3.01 -5.24
C ALA A 40 -2.70 2.53 -3.82
N SER A 41 -3.13 3.44 -2.94
CA SER A 41 -3.52 3.14 -1.56
C SER A 41 -4.62 2.08 -1.50
N ASP A 42 -5.67 2.25 -2.29
CA ASP A 42 -6.81 1.34 -2.32
C ASP A 42 -6.40 -0.04 -2.84
N ALA A 43 -5.54 -0.10 -3.86
CA ALA A 43 -5.04 -1.36 -4.40
C ALA A 43 -4.15 -2.12 -3.40
N ILE A 44 -3.28 -1.40 -2.70
CA ILE A 44 -2.44 -1.98 -1.65
C ILE A 44 -3.31 -2.49 -0.50
N ARG A 45 -4.28 -1.70 -0.03
CA ARG A 45 -5.23 -2.10 1.02
C ARG A 45 -6.00 -3.36 0.63
N GLY A 46 -6.58 -3.39 -0.57
CA GLY A 46 -7.32 -4.55 -1.07
C GLY A 46 -6.44 -5.80 -1.22
N THR A 47 -5.14 -5.64 -1.46
CA THR A 47 -4.20 -6.76 -1.43
C THR A 47 -4.01 -7.29 -0.01
N PHE A 48 -3.84 -6.39 0.97
CA PHE A 48 -3.74 -6.78 2.38
C PHE A 48 -5.00 -7.46 2.91
N ASP A 49 -6.19 -7.13 2.42
CA ASP A 49 -7.44 -7.80 2.80
C ASP A 49 -7.43 -9.31 2.51
N GLN A 50 -6.47 -9.80 1.72
CA GLN A 50 -6.29 -11.22 1.37
C GLN A 50 -5.11 -11.89 2.10
N ILE A 51 -4.39 -11.18 2.97
CA ILE A 51 -3.19 -11.68 3.66
C ILE A 51 -3.51 -11.95 5.13
N ASP A 52 -3.16 -13.15 5.62
CA ASP A 52 -3.35 -13.59 7.01
C ASP A 52 -2.36 -12.96 7.99
N VAL A 53 -2.47 -11.64 8.16
CA VAL A 53 -1.70 -10.83 9.10
C VAL A 53 -2.63 -9.93 9.93
N ALA A 54 -2.14 -9.56 11.11
CA ALA A 54 -2.68 -8.49 11.93
C ALA A 54 -1.74 -7.28 11.82
N GLY A 55 -1.83 -6.56 10.71
CA GLY A 55 -0.97 -5.43 10.39
C GLY A 55 -1.48 -4.11 10.94
N GLU A 56 -0.59 -3.31 11.52
CA GLU A 56 -0.85 -1.93 11.93
C GLU A 56 0.13 -1.00 11.21
N VAL A 57 -0.40 0.02 10.53
CA VAL A 57 0.42 1.04 9.87
C VAL A 57 1.00 1.96 10.93
N VAL A 58 2.32 1.90 11.15
CA VAL A 58 3.02 2.74 12.13
C VAL A 58 3.70 3.95 11.48
N ILE A 59 3.99 3.84 10.19
CA ILE A 59 4.46 4.90 9.31
C ILE A 59 3.62 4.80 8.03
N GLY A 60 2.88 5.85 7.70
CA GLY A 60 2.02 5.90 6.52
C GLY A 60 2.08 7.27 5.88
N GLU A 61 1.14 7.54 4.99
CA GLU A 61 0.94 8.90 4.47
C GLU A 61 0.74 9.88 5.63
N GLY A 62 1.38 11.04 5.52
CA GLY A 62 1.15 12.12 6.48
C GLY A 62 -0.33 12.52 6.44
N ILE A 63 -0.90 12.88 7.59
CA ILE A 63 -2.28 13.40 7.65
C ILE A 63 -2.30 14.72 6.87
N LYS A 64 -2.64 14.64 5.58
CA LYS A 64 -3.03 15.78 4.76
C LYS A 64 -4.55 15.83 4.83
N ASP A 65 -5.08 16.93 5.34
CA ASP A 65 -6.52 17.10 5.53
C ASP A 65 -7.30 16.71 4.25
N ASN A 66 -8.17 15.70 4.37
CA ASN A 66 -9.06 15.15 3.34
C ASN A 66 -8.43 14.38 2.16
N ALA A 67 -7.17 13.94 2.24
CA ALA A 67 -6.62 13.04 1.23
C ALA A 67 -7.06 11.58 1.46
N PRO A 68 -7.40 10.81 0.42
CA PRO A 68 -7.48 9.35 0.52
C PRO A 68 -6.06 8.78 0.75
N GLY A 69 -5.90 7.77 1.59
CA GLY A 69 -4.57 7.21 1.88
C GLY A 69 -4.59 6.07 2.89
N LEU A 70 -3.41 5.49 3.14
CA LEU A 70 -3.14 4.55 4.24
C LEU A 70 -2.44 5.30 5.38
N PHE A 71 -3.13 5.47 6.51
CA PHE A 71 -2.69 6.36 7.58
C PHE A 71 -2.13 5.61 8.79
N LYS A 72 -1.33 6.31 9.60
CA LYS A 72 -0.89 5.80 10.89
C LYS A 72 -2.07 5.37 11.77
N GLY A 73 -1.98 4.15 12.30
CA GLY A 73 -3.00 3.50 13.13
C GLY A 73 -4.02 2.69 12.32
N GLU A 74 -3.96 2.72 10.99
CA GLU A 74 -4.82 1.91 10.15
C GLU A 74 -4.47 0.42 10.28
N LYS A 75 -5.50 -0.41 10.31
CA LYS A 75 -5.39 -1.87 10.40
C LYS A 75 -5.53 -2.46 9.01
N VAL A 76 -4.58 -3.32 8.64
CA VAL A 76 -4.57 -4.04 7.37
C VAL A 76 -4.34 -5.53 7.61
N GLY A 77 -4.73 -6.36 6.66
CA GLY A 77 -4.73 -7.82 6.85
C GLY A 77 -6.10 -8.37 7.24
N THR A 78 -6.24 -9.69 7.25
CA THR A 78 -7.50 -10.36 7.64
C THR A 78 -7.76 -10.33 9.15
N TRP A 79 -6.73 -10.14 9.98
CA TRP A 79 -6.82 -10.18 11.45
C TRP A 79 -7.46 -11.46 12.01
N VAL A 80 -7.33 -12.59 11.30
CA VAL A 80 -7.78 -13.90 11.79
C VAL A 80 -7.07 -14.29 13.10
N GLU A 81 -7.71 -15.14 13.91
CA GLU A 81 -7.13 -15.60 15.17
C GLU A 81 -5.78 -16.30 14.93
N GLY A 82 -4.75 -15.90 15.68
CA GLY A 82 -3.40 -16.43 15.52
C GLY A 82 -2.58 -15.80 14.39
N ALA A 83 -3.12 -14.81 13.66
CA ALA A 83 -2.37 -14.10 12.62
C ALA A 83 -1.11 -13.42 13.16
N MET A 84 -0.07 -13.38 12.32
CA MET A 84 1.18 -12.70 12.65
C MET A 84 0.96 -11.20 12.80
N ARG A 85 1.42 -10.63 13.92
CA ARG A 85 1.36 -9.18 14.16
C ARG A 85 2.53 -8.47 13.49
N LEU A 86 2.22 -7.42 12.75
CA LEU A 86 3.22 -6.65 12.01
C LEU A 86 3.01 -5.16 12.22
N ASN A 87 4.12 -4.45 12.45
CA ASN A 87 4.16 -3.00 12.29
C ASN A 87 4.60 -2.70 10.86
N ILE A 88 3.81 -1.93 10.14
CA ILE A 88 3.99 -1.70 8.70
C ILE A 88 4.36 -0.24 8.47
N ALA A 89 5.40 -0.03 7.68
CA ALA A 89 5.73 1.25 7.07
C ALA A 89 5.30 1.19 5.61
N LEU A 90 4.55 2.19 5.14
CA LEU A 90 3.91 2.14 3.83
C LEU A 90 3.90 3.53 3.19
N ASP A 91 4.37 3.58 1.95
CA ASP A 91 4.23 4.72 1.05
C ASP A 91 3.66 4.17 -0.26
N PRO A 92 2.38 4.43 -0.59
CA PRO A 92 1.75 3.92 -1.80
C PRO A 92 2.44 4.42 -3.08
N ILE A 93 2.94 5.65 -3.08
CA ILE A 93 3.64 6.28 -4.20
C ILE A 93 4.69 7.26 -3.66
N ASP A 94 5.93 6.79 -3.60
CA ASP A 94 7.08 7.68 -3.33
C ASP A 94 7.34 8.55 -4.56
N GLY A 95 6.75 9.74 -4.58
CA GLY A 95 6.89 10.69 -5.69
C GLY A 95 5.61 10.98 -6.47
N THR A 96 4.44 11.08 -5.81
CA THR A 96 3.16 11.47 -6.43
C THR A 96 3.23 12.70 -7.36
N THR A 97 4.09 13.68 -7.05
CA THR A 97 4.33 14.85 -7.92
C THR A 97 5.06 14.49 -9.21
N ASN A 98 6.04 13.58 -9.16
CA ASN A 98 6.72 13.10 -10.36
C ASN A 98 5.76 12.28 -11.22
N LEU A 99 4.99 11.37 -10.61
CA LEU A 99 3.99 10.57 -11.31
C LEU A 99 2.97 11.45 -12.05
N SER A 100 2.36 12.40 -11.34
CA SER A 100 1.36 13.30 -11.94
C SER A 100 1.92 14.16 -13.08
N LYS A 101 3.23 14.42 -13.10
CA LYS A 101 3.93 15.16 -14.17
C LYS A 101 4.53 14.26 -15.26
N GLY A 102 4.46 12.94 -15.10
CA GLY A 102 5.09 11.98 -16.02
C GLY A 102 6.62 11.99 -15.96
N LEU A 103 7.19 12.31 -14.80
CA LEU A 103 8.63 12.34 -14.57
C LEU A 103 9.12 10.99 -13.97
N PRO A 104 10.38 10.62 -14.19
CA PRO A 104 10.96 9.41 -13.60
C PRO A 104 11.05 9.48 -12.08
N ASN A 105 11.31 8.32 -11.45
CA ASN A 105 11.45 8.15 -9.99
C ASN A 105 10.16 8.53 -9.25
N ALA A 106 9.11 7.77 -9.55
CA ALA A 106 7.82 7.77 -8.88
C ALA A 106 7.30 6.33 -8.78
#